data_AF-A0A8T6DRB2-F1
#
_entry.id   AF-A0A8T6DRB2-F1
#
_cell.length_a   1.000
_cell.length_b   1.000
_cell.length_c   1.000
_cell.angle_alpha   90.00
_cell.angle_beta   90.00
_cell.angle_gamma   90.00
#
_symmetry.space_group_name_H-M   'P 1'
#
loop_
_entity.id
_entity.type
_entity.pdbx_description
1 polymer ?
#
loop_
_entity_poly.entity_id
_entity_poly.type
_entity_poly.pdbx_seq_one_letter_code
_entity_poly.pdbx_strand_id
1 'polypeptide(L)' 'MNDEIDSINCPNCGKEVEWSKDNRFRPFCCERCRLIDLGEWA' A
#
# COMPACT_ATOMS: atom_id res chain seq x y z
N MET A 1 -8.54 22.53 8.47
CA MET A 1 -7.77 21.32 8.81
C MET A 1 -7.00 20.95 7.55
N ASN A 2 -5.67 21.03 7.58
CA ASN A 2 -4.85 20.56 6.47
C ASN A 2 -4.85 19.03 6.55
N ASP A 3 -5.79 18.41 5.84
CA ASP A 3 -5.67 17.00 5.47
C ASP A 3 -4.56 16.92 4.41
N GLU A 4 -3.32 16.99 4.87
CA GLU A 4 -2.19 16.54 4.06
C GLU A 4 -2.43 15.06 3.80
N ILE A 5 -2.82 14.75 2.57
CA ILE A 5 -2.93 13.36 2.13
C ILE A 5 -1.50 12.82 2.13
N ASP A 6 -1.13 12.15 3.21
CA ASP A 6 0.13 11.43 3.29
C ASP A 6 0.13 10.39 2.18
N SER A 7 1.07 10.44 1.25
CA SER A 7 1.22 9.47 0.17
C SER A 7 2.43 8.59 0.46
N ILE A 8 2.25 7.27 0.49
CA ILE A 8 3.34 6.30 0.66
C ILE A 8 3.56 5.50 -0.62
N ASN A 9 4.81 5.14 -0.90
CA ASN A 9 5.12 4.24 -2.00
C ASN A 9 4.93 2.77 -1.58
N CYS A 10 4.24 2.00 -2.42
CA CYS A 10 4.06 0.58 -2.22
C CYS A 10 5.43 -0.14 -2.27
N PRO A 11 5.82 -0.90 -1.24
CA PRO A 11 7.15 -1.52 -1.19
C PRO A 11 7.36 -2.60 -2.25
N ASN A 12 6.27 -3.22 -2.75
CA ASN A 12 6.36 -4.30 -3.75
C ASN A 12 6.52 -3.79 -5.20
N CYS A 13 5.96 -2.63 -5.53
CA CYS A 13 5.93 -2.14 -6.93
C CYS A 13 6.33 -0.67 -7.09
N GLY A 14 6.57 0.06 -6.01
CA GLY A 14 6.94 1.47 -6.01
C GLY A 14 5.80 2.44 -6.35
N LYS A 15 4.55 1.98 -6.47
CA LYS A 15 3.41 2.84 -6.80
C LYS A 15 3.03 3.72 -5.61
N GLU A 16 2.83 5.01 -5.86
CA GLU A 16 2.30 5.97 -4.88
C GLU A 16 0.86 5.62 -4.49
N VAL A 17 0.60 5.59 -3.18
CA VAL A 17 -0.70 5.29 -2.59
C VAL A 17 -1.01 6.24 -1.46
N GLU A 18 -2.23 6.75 -1.46
CA GLU A 18 -2.74 7.60 -0.41
C GLU A 18 -2.87 6.82 0.91
N TRP A 19 -2.39 7.42 1.99
CA TRP A 19 -2.50 6.96 3.38
C TRP A 19 -3.90 7.20 3.92
N SER A 20 -4.91 6.72 3.19
CA SER A 20 -6.31 6.84 3.56
C SER A 20 -6.77 5.63 4.36
N LYS A 21 -7.63 5.86 5.38
CA LYS A 21 -8.29 4.79 6.13
C LYS A 21 -9.05 3.79 5.25
N ASP A 22 -9.45 4.23 4.06
CA ASP A 22 -10.17 3.44 3.08
C ASP A 22 -9.32 2.32 2.46
N ASN A 23 -8.00 2.55 2.28
CA ASN A 23 -7.12 1.52 1.75
C ASN A 23 -6.78 0.48 2.84
N ARG A 24 -7.46 -0.67 2.77
CA ARG A 24 -7.26 -1.80 3.69
C ARG A 24 -5.94 -2.56 3.48
N PHE A 25 -5.25 -2.30 2.37
CA PHE A 25 -4.03 -3.01 2.00
C PHE A 25 -2.77 -2.18 2.27
N ARG A 26 -2.85 -1.02 2.91
CA ARG A 26 -1.67 -0.22 3.29
C ARG A 26 -0.63 -1.08 4.02
N PRO A 27 0.67 -0.94 3.72
CA PRO A 27 1.30 0.04 2.82
C PRO A 27 1.26 -0.32 1.32
N PHE A 28 0.54 -1.37 0.92
CA PHE A 28 0.49 -1.84 -0.45
C PHE A 28 -0.55 -1.11 -1.30
N CYS A 29 -0.30 -1.06 -2.62
CA CYS A 29 -1.24 -0.46 -3.55
C CYS A 29 -2.47 -1.32 -3.82
N CYS A 30 -2.40 -2.62 -3.56
CA CYS A 30 -3.50 -3.57 -3.74
C CYS A 30 -3.20 -4.89 -3.01
N GLU A 31 -4.24 -5.72 -2.90
CA GLU A 31 -4.13 -7.07 -2.33
C GLU A 31 -3.06 -7.92 -3.01
N ARG A 32 -2.95 -7.85 -4.35
CA ARG A 32 -1.92 -8.61 -5.09
C ARG A 32 -0.51 -8.27 -4.63
N CYS A 33 -0.19 -6.98 -4.44
CA CYS A 33 1.12 -6.56 -3.96
C CYS A 33 1.37 -7.01 -2.52
N ARG A 34 0.34 -7.00 -1.68
CA ARG A 34 0.40 -7.55 -0.33
C ARG A 34 0.70 -9.06 -0.34
N LEU A 35 0.05 -9.82 -1.22
CA LEU A 35 0.26 -11.27 -1.32
C LEU A 35 1.64 -11.64 -1.88
N ILE A 36 2.16 -10.87 -2.84
CA ILE A 36 3.52 -11.07 -3.37
C ILE A 36 4.56 -10.80 -2.29
N ASP A 37 4.39 -9.72 -1.53
CA ASP A 37 5.27 -9.36 -0.41
C ASP A 37 5.23 -10.38 0.73
N LEU A 38 4.03 -10.88 1.05
CA LEU A 38 3.83 -11.96 2.01
C LEU A 38 4.39 -13.31 1.55
N GLY A 39 4.74 -13.44 0.26
CA GLY A 39 5.50 -14.52 -0.37
C GLY A 39 5.73 -15.74 0.51
N GLU A 40 4.66 -16.46 0.87
CA GLU A 40 4.82 -17.78 1.46
C GLU A 40 5.32 -18.66 0.32
N TRP A 41 6.56 -19.11 0.50
CA TRP A 41 7.21 -20.06 -0.37
C TRP A 41 6.29 -21.29 -0.52
N ALA A 42 6.15 -21.75 -1.77
CA ALA A 42 5.29 -22.88 -2.16
C ALA A 42 5.60 -24.17 -1.39
#